data_AF-A0A3P3TBK1-F1
#
_entry.id   AF-A0A3P3TBK1-F1
#
_cell.length_a   1.000
_cell.length_b   1.000
_cell.length_c   1.000
_cell.angle_alpha   90.00
_cell.angle_beta   90.00
_cell.angle_gamma   90.00
#
_symmetry.space_group_name_H-M   'P 1'
#
loop_
_entity.id
_entity.type
_entity.pdbx_description
1 polymer ?
#
loop_
_entity_poly.entity_id
_entity_poly.type
_entity_poly.pdbx_seq_one_letter_code
_entity_poly.pdbx_strand_id
1 'polypeptide(L)'
;MKNIQSILKQWASDVLEQTKNFDIEECVTVQYGDTPHWERFFKEMRESRGWDKVRMEFRLKTTEQAHFKMIDLLNQEIEIQYIARVQAVLPPKECSSLEEGIPACS
;
A
#
# COMPACT_ATOMS: atom_id res chain seq x y z
N MET A 1 9.39 5.65 17.91
CA MET A 1 8.22 4.80 17.57
C MET A 1 7.92 5.02 16.10
N LYS A 2 7.78 3.96 15.29
CA LYS A 2 7.34 4.11 13.90
C LYS A 2 5.86 4.53 13.90
N ASN A 3 5.48 5.50 13.07
CA ASN A 3 4.08 5.85 12.84
C ASN A 3 3.40 4.73 12.02
N ILE A 4 2.10 4.49 12.23
CA ILE A 4 1.27 3.54 11.46
C ILE A 4 1.48 3.73 9.96
N GLN A 5 1.46 4.97 9.48
CA GLN A 5 1.65 5.25 8.05
C GLN A 5 3.03 4.80 7.53
N SER A 6 4.07 4.87 8.36
CA SER A 6 5.40 4.36 8.00
C SER A 6 5.43 2.83 7.94
N ILE A 7 4.66 2.15 8.79
CA ILE A 7 4.56 0.68 8.76
C ILE A 7 3.81 0.24 7.51
N LEU A 8 2.65 0.87 7.23
CA LEU A 8 1.87 0.57 6.02
C LEU A 8 2.70 0.79 4.75
N LYS A 9 3.42 1.91 4.66
CA LYS A 9 4.28 2.20 3.50
C LYS A 9 5.38 1.17 3.29
N GLN A 10 6.04 0.78 4.38
CA GLN A 10 7.10 -0.22 4.35
C GLN A 10 6.56 -1.56 3.85
N TRP A 11 5.48 -2.06 4.47
CA TRP A 11 4.87 -3.32 4.09
C TRP A 11 4.32 -3.30 2.67
N ALA A 12 3.72 -2.19 2.22
CA ALA A 12 3.25 -2.04 0.85
C ALA A 12 4.40 -2.11 -0.18
N SER A 13 5.56 -1.50 0.13
CA SER A 13 6.74 -1.62 -0.75
C SER A 13 7.27 -3.05 -0.77
N ASP A 14 7.39 -3.68 0.40
CA ASP A 14 7.88 -5.06 0.54
C ASP A 14 7.00 -6.04 -0.26
N VAL A 15 5.67 -5.89 -0.18
CA VAL A 15 4.70 -6.67 -0.96
C VAL A 15 4.93 -6.51 -2.45
N LEU A 16 4.98 -5.27 -2.94
CA LEU A 16 5.09 -4.97 -4.36
C LEU A 16 6.47 -5.34 -4.95
N GLU A 17 7.50 -5.45 -4.12
CA GLU A 17 8.84 -5.90 -4.53
C GLU A 17 8.93 -7.43 -4.61
N GLN A 18 8.30 -8.14 -3.66
CA GLN A 18 8.38 -9.60 -3.58
C GLN A 18 7.36 -10.29 -4.47
N THR A 19 6.20 -9.66 -4.74
CA THR A 19 5.16 -10.21 -5.61
C THR A 19 5.23 -9.58 -7.00
N LYS A 20 6.00 -10.22 -7.90
CA LYS A 20 6.31 -9.70 -9.25
C LYS A 20 5.07 -9.40 -10.12
N ASN A 21 4.00 -10.18 -9.96
CA ASN A 21 2.74 -10.03 -10.70
C ASN A 21 1.58 -9.74 -9.75
N PHE A 22 1.77 -8.77 -8.85
CA PHE A 22 0.73 -8.41 -7.89
C PHE A 22 -0.54 -7.94 -8.62
N ASP A 23 -1.66 -8.62 -8.37
CA ASP A 23 -2.98 -8.26 -8.84
C ASP A 23 -3.64 -7.31 -7.82
N ILE A 24 -4.00 -6.11 -8.24
CA ILE A 24 -4.60 -5.13 -7.34
C ILE A 24 -6.02 -5.50 -6.92
N GLU A 25 -6.71 -6.36 -7.69
CA GLU A 25 -8.08 -6.78 -7.40
C GLU A 25 -8.13 -7.90 -6.34
N GLU A 26 -7.01 -8.55 -6.07
CA GLU A 26 -6.91 -9.65 -5.11
C GLU A 26 -6.30 -9.18 -3.78
N CYS A 27 -6.85 -9.65 -2.67
CA CYS A 27 -6.41 -9.22 -1.33
C CYS A 27 -4.95 -9.59 -1.06
N VAL A 28 -4.19 -8.66 -0.45
CA VAL A 28 -2.77 -8.87 -0.11
C VAL A 28 -2.51 -10.14 0.69
N THR A 29 -3.46 -10.55 1.54
CA THR A 29 -3.34 -11.77 2.35
C THR A 29 -3.31 -13.06 1.55
N VAL A 30 -3.84 -13.04 0.32
CA VAL A 30 -3.85 -14.19 -0.60
C VAL A 30 -2.56 -14.27 -1.40
N GLN A 31 -2.05 -13.12 -1.86
CA GLN A 31 -0.92 -13.06 -2.80
C GLN A 31 0.46 -12.99 -2.15
N TYR A 32 0.56 -12.36 -0.98
CA TYR A 32 1.82 -12.16 -0.25
C TYR A 32 1.95 -13.13 0.93
N GLY A 33 1.11 -14.16 0.95
CA GLY A 33 0.78 -14.90 2.16
C GLY A 33 1.90 -15.72 2.77
N ASP A 34 2.05 -15.57 4.10
CA ASP A 34 2.48 -16.57 5.06
C ASP A 34 2.06 -16.11 6.47
N THR A 35 1.56 -16.99 7.35
CA THR A 35 1.09 -16.62 8.71
C THR A 35 2.11 -15.80 9.52
N PRO A 36 3.43 -16.13 9.48
CA PRO A 36 4.45 -15.35 10.20
C PRO A 36 4.58 -13.88 9.76
N HIS A 37 4.35 -13.58 8.49
CA HIS A 37 4.40 -12.22 7.97
C HIS A 37 3.25 -11.39 8.55
N TRP A 38 2.05 -11.96 8.58
CA TRP A 38 0.88 -11.29 9.14
C TRP A 38 0.98 -11.07 10.64
N GLU A 39 1.49 -12.05 11.39
CA GLU A 39 1.74 -11.90 12.82
C GLU A 39 2.71 -10.75 13.12
N ARG A 40 3.77 -10.63 12.32
CA ARG A 40 4.73 -9.53 12.44
C ARG A 40 4.10 -8.19 12.10
N PHE A 41 3.36 -8.10 11.00
CA PHE A 41 2.62 -6.89 10.62
C PHE A 41 1.67 -6.43 11.74
N PHE A 42 0.85 -7.34 12.28
CA PHE A 42 -0.07 -7.01 13.37
C PHE A 42 0.66 -6.65 14.66
N LYS A 43 1.83 -7.23 14.95
CA LYS A 43 2.67 -6.83 16.08
C LYS A 43 3.17 -5.40 15.91
N GLU A 44 3.78 -5.06 14.78
CA GLU A 44 4.31 -3.71 14.51
C GLU A 44 3.18 -2.66 14.55
N MET A 45 2.01 -2.97 14.00
CA MET A 45 0.82 -2.11 14.06
C MET A 45 0.34 -1.87 15.50
N ARG A 46 0.37 -2.89 16.37
CA ARG A 46 0.00 -2.75 17.79
C ARG A 46 1.02 -1.93 18.57
N GLU A 47 2.30 -2.17 18.36
CA GLU A 47 3.39 -1.43 19.02
C GLU A 47 3.33 0.06 18.68
N SER A 48 3.02 0.41 17.41
CA SER A 48 2.90 1.81 16.98
C SER A 48 1.78 2.59 17.69
N ARG A 49 0.74 1.90 18.16
CA ARG A 49 -0.38 2.48 18.92
C ARG A 49 -0.12 2.56 20.43
N GLY A 50 1.05 2.10 20.90
CA GLY A 50 1.37 2.04 22.33
C GLY A 50 0.55 1.01 23.10
N TRP A 51 -0.06 0.03 22.40
CA TRP A 51 -0.95 -0.98 22.99
C TRP A 51 -0.21 -2.06 23.78
N ASP A 52 1.11 -2.15 23.62
CA ASP A 52 1.98 -3.09 24.35
C ASP A 52 1.94 -2.89 25.88
N LYS A 53 1.52 -1.71 26.35
CA LYS A 53 1.42 -1.40 27.79
C LYS A 53 0.05 -1.69 28.42
N VAL A 54 -0.98 -1.99 27.62
CA VAL A 54 -2.36 -2.16 28.12
C VAL A 54 -2.72 -3.64 28.06
N ARG A 55 -2.69 -4.31 29.22
CA ARG A 55 -3.10 -5.70 29.51
C ARG A 55 -3.93 -6.35 28.39
N MET A 56 -3.32 -7.30 27.68
CA MET A 56 -3.85 -7.97 26.49
C MET A 56 -5.08 -8.88 26.71
N GLU A 57 -5.45 -9.17 27.96
CA GLU A 57 -6.53 -10.13 28.25
C GLU A 57 -7.94 -9.63 27.89
N PHE A 58 -8.16 -8.32 27.74
CA PHE A 58 -9.50 -7.74 27.58
C PHE A 58 -9.91 -7.36 26.15
N ARG A 59 -9.05 -7.50 25.14
CA ARG A 59 -9.33 -7.00 23.77
C ARG A 59 -9.33 -8.06 22.67
N LEU A 60 -9.26 -9.35 23.04
CA LEU A 60 -9.18 -10.43 22.05
C LEU A 60 -10.53 -10.80 21.39
N LYS A 61 -11.67 -10.37 21.94
CA LYS A 61 -13.00 -10.63 21.34
C LYS A 61 -13.37 -9.72 20.15
N THR A 62 -12.54 -8.73 19.81
CA THR A 62 -12.69 -7.82 18.65
C THR A 62 -11.51 -7.91 17.66
N THR A 63 -10.79 -9.03 17.66
CA THR A 63 -9.53 -9.24 16.92
C THR A 63 -9.71 -9.36 15.41
N GLU A 64 -10.71 -10.09 14.95
CA GLU A 64 -10.88 -10.38 13.53
C GLU A 64 -11.23 -9.12 12.72
N GLN A 65 -12.23 -8.34 13.16
CA GLN A 65 -12.57 -7.06 12.51
C GLN A 65 -11.41 -6.06 12.56
N ALA A 66 -10.64 -6.04 13.65
CA ALA A 66 -9.47 -5.19 13.75
C ALA A 66 -8.37 -5.63 12.77
N HIS A 67 -8.16 -6.94 12.60
CA HIS A 67 -7.23 -7.49 11.63
C HIS A 67 -7.68 -7.16 10.20
N PHE A 68 -8.95 -7.40 9.85
CA PHE A 68 -9.49 -7.02 8.55
C PHE A 68 -9.29 -5.53 8.26
N LYS A 69 -9.61 -4.65 9.21
CA LYS A 69 -9.38 -3.21 9.04
C LYS A 69 -7.90 -2.86 8.84
N MET A 70 -6.98 -3.57 9.48
CA MET A 70 -5.54 -3.36 9.27
C MET A 70 -5.09 -3.84 7.89
N ILE A 71 -5.65 -4.95 7.40
CA ILE A 71 -5.43 -5.46 6.04
C ILE A 71 -6.02 -4.51 5.00
N ASP A 72 -7.22 -3.97 5.22
CA ASP A 72 -7.84 -2.99 4.32
C ASP A 72 -6.97 -1.74 4.16
N LEU A 73 -6.42 -1.23 5.27
CA LEU A 73 -5.48 -0.11 5.24
C LEU A 73 -4.20 -0.43 4.46
N LEU A 74 -3.72 -1.66 4.54
CA LEU A 74 -2.55 -2.10 3.79
C LEU A 74 -2.87 -2.21 2.30
N ASN A 75 -4.02 -2.79 1.92
CA ASN A 75 -4.48 -2.84 0.53
C ASN A 75 -4.60 -1.43 -0.08
N GLN A 76 -5.17 -0.48 0.65
CA GLN A 76 -5.27 0.92 0.21
C GLN A 76 -3.89 1.55 -0.03
N GLU A 77 -2.94 1.33 0.87
CA GLU A 77 -1.59 1.87 0.69
C GLU A 77 -0.85 1.20 -0.48
N ILE A 78 -1.06 -0.11 -0.70
CA ILE A 78 -0.54 -0.84 -1.86
C ILE A 78 -1.10 -0.25 -3.15
N GLU A 79 -2.41 0.00 -3.23
CA GLU A 79 -3.06 0.62 -4.39
C GLU A 79 -2.47 1.99 -4.72
N ILE A 80 -2.30 2.85 -3.71
CA ILE A 80 -1.67 4.16 -3.87
C ILE A 80 -0.26 4.04 -4.45
N GLN A 81 0.57 3.14 -3.90
CA GLN A 81 1.95 2.96 -4.37
C GLN A 81 2.02 2.31 -5.75
N TYR A 82 1.14 1.35 -6.03
CA TYR A 82 1.06 0.66 -7.31
C TYR A 82 0.69 1.65 -8.42
N ILE A 83 -0.36 2.46 -8.23
CA ILE A 83 -0.76 3.50 -9.18
C ILE A 83 0.38 4.49 -9.42
N ALA A 84 1.06 4.94 -8.37
CA ALA A 84 2.20 5.85 -8.50
C ALA A 84 3.35 5.23 -9.33
N ARG A 85 3.66 3.93 -9.14
CA ARG A 85 4.67 3.20 -9.94
C ARG A 85 4.24 3.10 -11.41
N VAL A 86 3.00 2.75 -11.69
CA VAL A 86 2.49 2.62 -13.07
C VAL A 86 2.47 3.99 -13.78
N GLN A 87 2.04 5.05 -13.09
CA GLN A 87 2.04 6.41 -13.65
C GLN A 87 3.45 6.95 -13.91
N ALA A 88 4.45 6.55 -13.10
CA ALA A 88 5.85 6.91 -13.33
C ALA A 88 6.48 6.20 -14.55
N VAL A 89 5.91 5.07 -14.97
CA VAL A 89 6.38 4.29 -16.14
C VAL A 89 5.72 4.75 -17.45
N LEU A 90 4.56 5.39 -17.38
CA LEU A 90 3.96 6.02 -18.55
C LEU A 90 4.78 7.26 -18.93
N PRO A 91 5.24 7.39 -20.19
CA PRO A 91 5.89 8.61 -20.62
C PRO A 91 4.93 9.78 -20.35
N PRO A 92 5.42 10.95 -19.92
CA PRO A 92 4.58 12.13 -19.85
C PRO A 92 3.88 12.23 -21.20
N LYS A 93 2.55 12.37 -21.19
CA LYS A 93 1.82 12.75 -22.40
C LYS A 93 2.52 13.99 -22.90
N GLU A 94 3.32 13.86 -23.95
CA GLU A 94 3.85 15.02 -24.66
C GLU A 94 2.60 15.79 -25.07
N CYS A 95 2.35 16.91 -24.40
CA CYS A 95 1.59 17.98 -25.01
C CYS A 95 2.37 18.29 -26.28
N SER A 96 1.95 17.73 -27.42
CA SER A 96 2.38 18.20 -28.71
C SER A 96 2.00 19.68 -28.74
N SER A 97 2.99 20.52 -28.46
CA SER A 97 3.02 21.90 -28.90
C SER A 97 2.75 21.82 -30.40
N LEU A 98 1.53 22.16 -30.82
CA LEU A 98 1.25 22.41 -32.22
C LEU A 98 2.18 23.55 -32.61
N GLU A 99 3.26 23.20 -33.29
CA GLU A 99 4.21 24.14 -33.84
C GLU A 99 3.47 25.13 -34.74
N GLU A 100 3.91 26.38 -34.63
CA GLU A 100 3.60 27.47 -35.53
C GLU A 100 3.84 27.06 -36.99
N GLY A 101 2.96 27.51 -37.88
CA GLY A 101 3.34 27.74 -39.28
C GLY A 101 2.38 27.17 -40.32
N ILE A 102 1.49 28.01 -40.83
CA ILE A 102 1.19 28.03 -42.28
C ILE A 102 1.22 29.48 -42.74
N PRO A 103 2.07 29.85 -43.72
CA PRO A 103 2.09 31.19 -44.30
C PRO A 103 1.00 31.28 -45.38
N ALA A 104 0.31 32.42 -45.46
CA ALA A 104 -0.48 32.77 -46.62
C ALA A 104 0.09 34.04 -47.26
N CYS A 105 1.01 33.85 -48.20
CA CYS A 105 1.24 34.78 -49.30
C CYS A 105 0.44 34.29 -50.51
N SER A 106 -0.56 35.06 -50.93
CA SER A 106 -0.88 35.48 -52.30
C SER A 106 -2.19 36.27 -52.29
#